data_AF-A0A0Z8K1K2-F1
#
_entry.id   AF-A0A0Z8K1K2-F1
#
_cell.length_a   1.000
_cell.length_b   1.000
_cell.length_c   1.000
_cell.angle_alpha   90.00
_cell.angle_beta   90.00
_cell.angle_gamma   90.00
#
_symmetry.space_group_name_H-M   'P 1'
#
loop_
_entity.id
_entity.type
_entity.pdbx_description
1 polymer ?
#
loop_
_entity_poly.entity_id
_entity_poly.type
_entity_poly.pdbx_seq_one_letter_code
_entity_poly.pdbx_strand_id
1 'polypeptide(L)' 'MEMSPYVLRQECDDGIVYFNTKNNHSFLITKQLLEKLKTDEETKEQYKTYLEQFHYFPEDDEVNQSLRKIREIDDTLL' A
#
# COMPACT_ATOMS: atom_id res chain seq x y z
N MET A 1 0.89 -0.06 -12.47
CA MET A 1 0.17 -0.73 -11.37
C MET A 1 -0.74 0.31 -10.77
N GLU A 2 -2.01 -0.02 -10.58
CA GLU A 2 -2.98 0.85 -9.93
C GLU A 2 -2.80 0.78 -8.42
N MET A 3 -2.79 1.93 -7.75
CA MET A 3 -2.70 2.01 -6.29
C MET A 3 -4.10 1.92 -5.68
N SER A 4 -4.19 1.46 -4.44
CA SER A 4 -5.43 1.49 -3.68
C SER A 4 -6.00 2.92 -3.61
N PRO A 5 -7.33 3.10 -3.64
CA PRO A 5 -7.95 4.44 -3.55
C PRO A 5 -7.67 5.16 -2.22
N TYR A 6 -7.17 4.45 -1.22
CA TYR A 6 -6.80 4.96 0.11
C TYR A 6 -5.33 5.38 0.20
N VAL A 7 -4.59 5.31 -0.90
CA VAL A 7 -3.19 5.72 -0.96
C VAL A 7 -3.12 7.16 -1.48
N LEU A 8 -2.69 8.06 -0.62
CA LEU A 8 -2.34 9.42 -0.97
C LEU A 8 -0.88 9.47 -1.43
N ARG A 9 -0.57 10.35 -2.38
CA ARG A 9 0.80 10.59 -2.84
C ARG A 9 1.10 12.08 -2.84
N GLN A 10 2.33 12.43 -2.45
CA GLN A 10 2.84 13.79 -2.46
C GLN A 10 4.25 13.80 -3.03
N GLU A 11 4.49 14.61 -4.06
CA GLU A 11 5.84 14.83 -4.59
C GLU A 11 6.64 15.77 -3.67
N CYS A 12 7.93 15.50 -3.55
CA CYS A 12 8.90 16.32 -2.84
C CYS A 12 10.25 16.35 -3.57
N ASP A 13 11.19 17.17 -3.07
CA ASP A 13 12.49 17.37 -3.70
C ASP A 13 13.29 16.07 -3.85
N ASP A 14 13.14 15.13 -2.91
CA ASP A 14 13.90 13.89 -2.88
C ASP A 14 13.17 12.68 -3.51
N GLY A 15 11.88 12.83 -3.86
CA GLY A 15 11.10 11.73 -4.41
C GLY A 15 9.58 11.87 -4.24
N ILE A 16 8.91 10.78 -3.88
CA ILE A 16 7.45 10.73 -3.71
C ILE A 16 7.13 10.08 -2.35
N VAL A 17 6.36 10.75 -1.52
CA VAL A 17 5.82 10.20 -0.28
C VAL A 17 4.50 9.53 -0.59
N TYR A 18 4.35 8.28 -0.14
CA TYR A 18 3.09 7.52 -0.18
C TYR A 18 2.55 7.36 1.23
N PHE A 19 1.26 7.64 1.41
CA PHE A 19 0.56 7.50 2.69
C PHE A 19 -0.67 6.62 2.51
N ASN A 20 -0.72 5.47 3.19
CA ASN A 20 -1.87 4.58 3.17
C ASN A 20 -2.78 4.92 4.36
N THR A 21 -3.96 5.48 4.08
CA THR A 21 -4.88 5.93 5.13
C THR A 21 -5.55 4.76 5.86
N LYS A 22 -5.47 3.52 5.35
CA LYS A 22 -6.07 2.34 6.00
C LYS A 22 -5.30 1.89 7.22
N ASN A 23 -3.98 1.92 7.13
CA ASN A 23 -3.08 1.35 8.13
C ASN A 23 -2.09 2.37 8.71
N ASN A 24 -2.23 3.65 8.34
CA ASN A 24 -1.34 4.76 8.71
C ASN A 24 0.12 4.53 8.33
N HIS A 25 0.39 3.60 7.43
CA HIS A 25 1.73 3.34 6.95
C HIS A 25 2.13 4.38 5.91
N SER A 26 3.38 4.84 5.99
CA SER A 26 3.91 5.83 5.06
C SER A 26 5.35 5.52 4.72
N PHE A 27 5.74 5.83 3.49
CA PHE A 27 7.12 5.71 3.05
C PHE A 27 7.47 6.76 2.00
N LEU A 28 8.75 7.10 1.92
CA LEU A 28 9.33 7.90 0.84
C LEU A 28 9.98 6.95 -0.17
N ILE A 29 9.57 7.02 -1.43
CA ILE A 29 10.39 6.47 -2.52
C ILE A 29 11.30 7.58 -3.05
N THR A 30 12.60 7.34 -3.02
CA THR A 30 13.57 8.32 -3.50
C THR A 30 13.68 8.29 -5.02
N LYS A 31 14.12 9.41 -5.62
CA LYS A 31 14.43 9.48 -7.06
C LYS A 31 15.44 8.40 -7.48
N GLN A 32 16.44 8.12 -6.65
CA GLN A 32 17.43 7.07 -6.93
C GLN A 32 16.80 5.68 -7.00
N LEU A 33 15.90 5.35 -6.08
CA LEU A 33 15.20 4.07 -6.11
C LEU A 33 14.27 3.99 -7.32
N LEU A 34 13.56 5.08 -7.67
CA LEU A 34 12.74 5.16 -8.88
C LEU A 34 13.54 4.87 -10.16
N GLU A 35 14.75 5.42 -10.29
CA GLU A 35 15.62 5.11 -11.42
C GLU A 35 16.08 3.65 -11.41
N LYS A 36 16.46 3.12 -10.24
CA LYS A 36 16.90 1.72 -10.10
C LYS A 36 15.81 0.73 -10.51
N LEU A 37 14.55 1.01 -10.16
CA LEU A 37 13.39 0.20 -10.53
C LEU A 37 13.16 0.07 -12.04
N LYS A 38 13.71 0.99 -12.86
CA LYS A 38 13.60 0.92 -14.33
C LYS A 38 14.59 -0.07 -14.94
N THR A 39 15.68 -0.37 -14.24
CA THR A 39 16.80 -1.16 -14.78
C THR A 39 16.99 -2.51 -14.09
N ASP A 40 16.56 -2.63 -12.83
CA ASP A 40 16.78 -3.80 -11.98
C ASP A 40 15.46 -4.48 -11.62
N GLU A 41 15.19 -5.61 -12.27
CA GLU A 41 13.96 -6.40 -12.07
C GLU A 41 13.92 -7.07 -10.68
N GLU A 42 15.06 -7.42 -10.06
CA GLU A 42 15.06 -7.99 -8.71
C GLU A 42 14.60 -6.94 -7.69
N THR A 43 15.16 -5.72 -7.78
CA THR A 43 14.72 -4.60 -6.93
C THR A 43 13.25 -4.28 -7.15
N LYS A 44 12.75 -4.43 -8.38
CA LYS A 44 11.34 -4.19 -8.73
C LYS A 44 10.39 -5.22 -8.13
N GLU A 45 10.77 -6.49 -8.11
CA GLU A 45 9.96 -7.53 -7.46
C GLU A 45 9.96 -7.36 -5.93
N GLN A 46 11.11 -7.00 -5.35
CA GLN A 46 11.20 -6.68 -3.91
C GLN A 46 10.31 -5.48 -3.55
N TYR A 47 10.32 -4.43 -4.38
CA TYR A 47 9.46 -3.27 -4.19
C TYR A 47 7.97 -3.64 -4.32
N LYS A 48 7.60 -4.46 -5.29
CA LYS A 48 6.22 -4.96 -5.43
C LYS A 48 5.78 -5.76 -4.21
N THR A 49 6.62 -6.68 -3.73
CA THR A 49 6.38 -7.48 -2.52
C THR A 49 6.18 -6.57 -1.30
N TYR A 50 6.99 -5.51 -1.17
CA TYR A 50 6.83 -4.52 -0.11
C TYR A 50 5.47 -3.82 -0.19
N LEU A 51 5.05 -3.37 -1.38
CA LEU A 51 3.74 -2.73 -1.56
C LEU A 51 2.57 -3.68 -1.24
N GLU A 52 2.69 -4.96 -1.59
CA GLU A 52 1.71 -6.01 -1.24
C GLU A 52 1.61 -6.20 0.27
N GLN A 53 2.75 -6.33 0.97
CA GLN A 53 2.79 -6.52 2.41
C GLN A 53 2.10 -5.39 3.20
N PHE A 54 2.18 -4.16 2.70
CA PHE A 54 1.59 -2.99 3.34
C PHE A 54 0.28 -2.51 2.71
N HIS A 55 -0.39 -3.37 1.91
CA HIS A 55 -1.72 -3.14 1.36
C HIS A 55 -1.83 -1.86 0.50
N TYR A 56 -0.81 -1.56 -0.30
CA TYR A 56 -0.81 -0.40 -1.21
C TYR A 56 -1.55 -0.65 -2.52
N PHE A 57 -1.88 -1.90 -2.85
CA PHE A 57 -2.68 -2.25 -4.02
C PHE A 57 -4.19 -2.33 -3.69
N PRO A 58 -5.07 -2.16 -4.68
CA PRO A 58 -6.50 -2.43 -4.50
C PRO A 58 -6.72 -3.86 -4.03
N GLU A 59 -7.67 -4.03 -3.11
CA GLU A 59 -8.06 -5.33 -2.57
C GLU A 59 -9.46 -5.67 -3.06
N ASP A 60 -9.66 -6.90 -3.54
CA ASP A 60 -10.97 -7.35 -3.98
C ASP A 60 -11.93 -7.52 -2.79
N ASP A 61 -13.16 -7.07 -2.97
CA ASP A 61 -14.26 -7.25 -2.00
C ASP A 61 -14.01 -6.60 -0.62
N GLU A 62 -13.16 -5.57 -0.57
CA GLU A 62 -12.66 -4.97 0.68
C GLU A 62 -13.76 -4.55 1.67
N VAL A 63 -14.84 -3.95 1.17
CA VAL A 63 -15.98 -3.52 2.00
C VAL A 63 -16.63 -4.72 2.67
N ASN A 64 -16.89 -5.79 1.92
CA ASN A 64 -17.52 -6.98 2.48
C ASN A 64 -16.59 -7.72 3.43
N GLN A 65 -15.28 -7.75 3.16
CA GLN A 65 -14.30 -8.29 4.11
C GLN A 65 -14.30 -7.50 5.43
N SER A 66 -14.34 -6.17 5.36
CA SER A 66 -14.43 -5.30 6.53
C SER A 66 -15.71 -5.54 7.32
N LEU A 67 -16.85 -5.64 6.63
CA LEU A 67 -18.14 -5.93 7.26
C LEU A 67 -18.18 -7.32 7.94
N ARG A 68 -17.54 -8.34 7.34
CA ARG A 68 -17.41 -9.68 7.95
C ARG A 68 -16.62 -9.62 9.26
N LYS A 69 -15.47 -8.94 9.27
CA LYS A 69 -14.65 -8.78 10.48
C LYS A 69 -15.41 -8.08 11.62
N ILE A 70 -16.18 -7.04 11.29
CA ILE A 70 -17.02 -6.34 12.29
C ILE A 70 -18.04 -7.31 12.89
N ARG A 71 -18.75 -8.09 12.06
CA ARG A 71 -19.71 -9.09 12.53
C ARG A 71 -19.08 -10.15 13.41
N GLU A 72 -17.92 -10.69 13.02
CA GLU A 72 -17.20 -11.69 13.81
C GLU A 72 -16.80 -11.16 15.19
N ILE A 73 -16.39 -9.89 15.26
CA ILE A 73 -16.09 -9.23 16.55
C ILE A 73 -17.35 -9.05 17.38
N ASP A 74 -18.44 -8.56 16.78
CA ASP A 74 -19.73 -8.39 17.47
C ASP A 74 -20.24 -9.73 18.02
N ASP A 75 -20.14 -10.81 17.25
CA ASP A 75 -20.52 -12.18 17.67
C ASP A 75 -19.63 -12.72 18.80
N THR A 76 -18.38 -12.24 18.91
CA THR A 76 -17.44 -12.66 19.98
C THR A 76 -17.64 -11.86 21.27
N LEU A 77 -18.19 -10.66 21.19
CA LEU A 77 -18.43 -9.78 22.34
C LEU A 77 -19.81 -9.99 23.01
N LEU A 78 -20.72 -10.72 22.35
CA LEU A 78 -22.04 -11.13 22.85
C LEU A 78 -21.99 -12.48 23.58
#